data_AF-A0A523TD27-F1
#
_entry.id   AF-A0A523TD27-F1
#
_cell.length_a   1.000
_cell.length_b   1.000
_cell.length_c   1.000
_cell.angle_alpha   90.00
_cell.angle_beta   90.00
_cell.angle_gamma   90.00
#
_symmetry.space_group_name_H-M   'P 1'
#
loop_
_entity.id
_entity.type
_entity.pdbx_description
1 polymer ?
#
loop_
_entity_poly.entity_id
_entity_poly.type
_entity_poly.pdbx_seq_one_letter_code
_entity_poly.pdbx_strand_id
1 'polypeptide(L)'
;MIKKKIFQKKLIRIIEDRYTNWEQKASIIEKVITEEENGEELFKDLIVTHKKSKIRKGAASILGYMKNSELPKELISRIIEENDWTVRFALSKSCVKQMRKEAVDKLISAYNERINSVEMSLKHNLKLIFAESLGYMEMKEAEPILTVMLRDIGKNRDPESIELIIQILYSLGEVGDKSTVELLIHYSANNVYTTEGIRNSAEHAIDKIAKSLKFSSKKDLLEAINKE
;
A
#
# COMPACT_ATOMS: atom_id res chain seq x y z
N MET A 1 3.26 -25.26 -24.71
CA MET A 1 2.60 -25.40 -23.39
C MET A 1 3.48 -26.08 -22.32
N ILE A 2 4.20 -27.18 -22.64
CA ILE A 2 5.02 -27.92 -21.66
C ILE A 2 6.20 -27.09 -21.12
N LYS A 3 6.93 -26.36 -21.98
CA LYS A 3 8.06 -25.49 -21.58
C LYS A 3 7.66 -24.39 -20.57
N LYS A 4 6.60 -23.61 -20.87
CA LYS A 4 6.03 -22.60 -19.94
C LYS A 4 5.73 -23.17 -18.55
N LYS A 5 5.15 -24.36 -18.47
CA LYS A 5 4.82 -25.01 -17.19
C LYS A 5 6.05 -25.45 -16.41
N ILE A 6 7.11 -25.90 -17.10
CA ILE A 6 8.40 -26.25 -16.48
C ILE A 6 9.07 -24.97 -15.94
N PHE A 7 9.09 -23.91 -16.74
CA PHE A 7 9.66 -22.62 -16.35
C PHE A 7 8.94 -22.01 -15.14
N GLN A 8 7.60 -21.97 -15.14
CA GLN A 8 6.83 -21.50 -13.98
C GLN A 8 7.11 -22.32 -12.71
N LYS A 9 7.26 -23.65 -12.81
CA LYS A 9 7.67 -24.48 -11.66
C LYS A 9 9.05 -24.08 -11.13
N LYS A 10 10.00 -23.76 -12.01
CA LYS A 10 11.33 -23.27 -11.63
C LYS A 10 11.24 -21.95 -10.85
N LEU A 11 10.48 -20.98 -11.35
CA LEU A 11 10.23 -19.70 -10.66
C LEU A 11 9.56 -19.90 -9.29
N ILE A 12 8.51 -20.72 -9.23
CA ILE A 12 7.79 -21.01 -7.97
C ILE A 12 8.72 -21.64 -6.93
N ARG A 13 9.59 -22.56 -7.33
CA ARG A 13 10.57 -23.17 -6.42
C ARG A 13 11.50 -22.13 -5.80
N ILE A 14 11.93 -21.13 -6.58
CA ILE A 14 12.76 -20.03 -6.08
C ILE A 14 11.96 -19.14 -5.10
N ILE A 15 10.72 -18.81 -5.45
CA ILE A 15 9.83 -18.00 -4.59
C ILE A 15 9.60 -18.68 -3.24
N GLU A 16 9.34 -19.99 -3.24
CA GLU A 16 9.02 -20.77 -2.04
C GLU A 16 10.24 -21.16 -1.21
N ASP A 17 11.46 -20.98 -1.72
CA ASP A 17 12.67 -21.31 -0.99
C ASP A 17 12.75 -20.54 0.34
N ARG A 18 12.93 -21.24 1.45
CA ARG A 18 12.86 -20.65 2.79
C ARG A 18 14.21 -20.17 3.31
N TYR A 19 15.29 -20.57 2.65
CA TYR A 19 16.67 -20.31 3.11
C TYR A 19 17.30 -19.10 2.41
N THR A 20 16.72 -18.69 1.29
CA THR A 20 17.18 -17.56 0.48
C THR A 20 16.40 -16.29 0.83
N ASN A 21 17.09 -15.17 1.04
CA ASN A 21 16.44 -13.88 1.28
C ASN A 21 15.88 -13.26 -0.03
N TRP A 22 15.14 -12.15 0.07
CA TRP A 22 14.47 -11.54 -1.09
C TRP A 22 15.44 -11.02 -2.16
N GLU A 23 16.58 -10.47 -1.77
CA GLU A 23 17.58 -9.93 -2.69
C GLU A 23 18.28 -11.05 -3.48
N GLN A 24 18.66 -12.12 -2.79
CA GLN A 24 19.23 -13.31 -3.41
C GLN A 24 18.22 -13.97 -4.35
N LYS A 25 16.94 -14.08 -3.94
CA LYS A 25 15.86 -14.58 -4.82
C LYS A 25 15.72 -13.73 -6.07
N ALA A 26 15.76 -12.40 -5.94
CA ALA A 26 15.71 -11.48 -7.07
C ALA A 26 16.88 -11.73 -8.04
N SER A 27 18.11 -11.82 -7.53
CA SER A 27 19.28 -12.11 -8.38
C SER A 27 19.17 -13.45 -9.12
N ILE A 28 18.65 -14.49 -8.45
CA ILE A 28 18.42 -15.80 -9.09
C ILE A 28 17.32 -15.70 -10.15
N ILE A 29 16.19 -15.04 -9.84
CA ILE A 29 15.09 -14.86 -10.79
C ILE A 29 15.55 -14.05 -12.00
N GLU A 30 16.29 -12.96 -11.82
CA GLU A 30 16.87 -12.16 -12.91
C GLU A 30 17.71 -13.01 -13.85
N LYS A 31 18.57 -13.89 -13.31
CA LYS A 31 19.32 -14.83 -14.15
C LYS A 31 18.39 -15.80 -14.89
N VAL A 32 17.44 -16.39 -14.19
CA VAL A 32 16.54 -17.40 -14.75
C VAL A 32 15.62 -16.84 -15.83
N ILE A 33 15.12 -15.61 -15.70
CA ILE A 33 14.24 -15.00 -16.70
C ILE A 33 14.95 -14.68 -18.01
N THR A 34 16.27 -14.47 -18.00
CA THR A 34 17.07 -14.30 -19.24
C THR A 34 17.26 -15.59 -20.02
N GLU A 35 17.02 -16.75 -19.42
CA GLU A 35 17.17 -18.06 -20.05
C GLU A 35 15.92 -18.49 -20.86
N GLU A 36 14.82 -17.75 -20.76
CA GLU A 36 13.53 -18.09 -21.39
C GLU A 36 12.98 -16.90 -22.16
N GLU A 37 12.44 -17.18 -23.36
CA GLU A 37 11.74 -16.17 -24.16
C GLU A 37 10.50 -15.70 -23.40
N ASN A 38 10.39 -14.38 -23.17
CA ASN A 38 9.36 -13.76 -22.32
C ASN A 38 9.43 -14.14 -20.83
N GLY A 39 10.60 -14.54 -20.31
CA GLY A 39 10.76 -14.94 -18.91
C GLY A 39 10.29 -13.88 -17.90
N GLU A 40 10.49 -12.59 -18.19
CA GLU A 40 10.03 -11.50 -17.34
C GLU A 40 8.50 -11.38 -17.29
N GLU A 41 7.84 -11.46 -18.45
CA GLU A 41 6.37 -11.48 -18.54
C GLU A 41 5.81 -12.70 -17.80
N LEU A 42 6.43 -13.87 -17.97
CA LEU A 42 6.04 -15.10 -17.27
C LEU A 42 6.20 -15.00 -15.75
N PHE A 43 7.16 -14.22 -15.27
CA PHE A 43 7.32 -13.94 -13.85
C PHE A 43 6.26 -12.95 -13.34
N LYS A 44 6.01 -11.85 -14.08
CA LYS A 44 4.95 -10.88 -13.78
C LYS A 44 3.56 -11.54 -13.79
N ASP A 45 3.32 -12.49 -14.69
CA ASP A 45 2.12 -13.34 -14.76
C ASP A 45 1.83 -14.06 -13.44
N LEU A 46 2.86 -14.46 -12.68
CA LEU A 46 2.68 -15.13 -11.39
C LEU A 46 2.04 -14.19 -10.35
N ILE A 47 2.27 -12.89 -10.45
CA ILE A 47 1.68 -11.88 -9.57
C ILE A 47 0.19 -11.71 -9.89
N VAL A 48 -0.21 -11.86 -11.14
CA VAL A 48 -1.59 -11.60 -11.59
C VAL A 48 -2.45 -12.86 -11.50
N THR A 49 -1.95 -13.98 -12.01
CA THR A 49 -2.79 -15.15 -12.32
C THR A 49 -2.65 -16.31 -11.33
N HIS A 50 -1.62 -16.31 -10.48
CA HIS A 50 -1.36 -17.48 -9.65
C HIS A 50 -2.41 -17.63 -8.54
N LYS A 51 -3.04 -18.82 -8.47
CA LYS A 51 -4.15 -19.11 -7.53
C LYS A 51 -3.80 -18.92 -6.05
N LYS A 52 -2.55 -19.21 -5.66
CA LYS A 52 -2.09 -19.05 -4.27
C LYS A 52 -1.56 -17.64 -4.04
N SER A 53 -2.18 -16.89 -3.13
CA SER A 53 -1.73 -15.54 -2.78
C SER A 53 -0.32 -15.50 -2.20
N LYS A 54 0.11 -16.55 -1.47
CA LYS A 54 1.50 -16.69 -1.01
C LYS A 54 2.54 -16.59 -2.14
N ILE A 55 2.22 -17.14 -3.31
CA ILE A 55 3.10 -17.05 -4.49
C ILE A 55 3.02 -15.65 -5.10
N ARG A 56 1.82 -15.08 -5.25
CA ARG A 56 1.63 -13.71 -5.75
C ARG A 56 2.42 -12.71 -4.89
N LYS A 57 2.28 -12.80 -3.55
CA LYS A 57 3.01 -12.01 -2.56
C LYS A 57 4.52 -12.17 -2.70
N GLY A 58 5.01 -13.41 -2.81
CA GLY A 58 6.43 -13.69 -2.95
C GLY A 58 7.02 -13.11 -4.24
N ALA A 59 6.32 -13.29 -5.37
CA ALA A 59 6.70 -12.70 -6.65
C ALA A 59 6.70 -11.16 -6.59
N ALA A 60 5.63 -10.56 -6.04
CA ALA A 60 5.55 -9.11 -5.83
C ALA A 60 6.71 -8.60 -4.95
N SER A 61 7.03 -9.29 -3.85
CA SER A 61 8.13 -8.89 -2.97
C SER A 61 9.48 -8.95 -3.67
N ILE A 62 9.75 -10.02 -4.42
CA ILE A 62 11.01 -10.20 -5.17
C ILE A 62 11.19 -9.07 -6.19
N LEU A 63 10.11 -8.64 -6.85
CA LEU A 63 10.15 -7.59 -7.85
C LEU A 63 10.70 -6.27 -7.30
N GLY A 64 10.40 -5.93 -6.05
CA GLY A 64 11.00 -4.76 -5.38
C GLY A 64 12.52 -4.85 -5.15
N TYR A 65 13.14 -6.02 -5.36
CA TYR A 65 14.58 -6.25 -5.21
C TYR A 65 15.30 -6.48 -6.54
N MET A 66 14.59 -6.57 -7.66
CA MET A 66 15.20 -6.67 -8.98
C MET A 66 15.79 -5.31 -9.39
N LYS A 67 16.97 -5.29 -10.01
CA LYS A 67 17.68 -4.06 -10.39
C LYS A 67 17.18 -3.46 -11.70
N ASN A 68 16.72 -4.30 -12.61
CA ASN A 68 16.32 -3.89 -13.96
C ASN A 68 14.81 -4.02 -14.20
N SER A 69 14.00 -4.17 -13.13
CA SER A 69 12.56 -4.22 -13.31
C SER A 69 12.02 -2.80 -13.47
N GLU A 70 11.72 -2.40 -14.71
CA GLU A 70 10.68 -1.38 -14.88
C GLU A 70 9.39 -1.98 -14.35
N LEU A 71 8.84 -1.38 -13.28
CA LEU A 71 7.48 -1.65 -12.84
C LEU A 71 6.58 -0.99 -13.87
N PRO A 72 6.06 -1.77 -14.84
CA PRO A 72 5.25 -1.17 -15.86
C PRO A 72 3.90 -0.78 -15.19
N LYS A 73 3.22 0.21 -15.76
CA LYS A 73 2.00 0.84 -15.21
C LYS A 73 0.99 -0.20 -14.71
N GLU A 74 0.92 -1.34 -15.38
CA GLU A 74 0.09 -2.51 -15.11
C GLU A 74 0.25 -3.06 -13.69
N LEU A 75 1.44 -3.00 -13.10
CA LEU A 75 1.66 -3.53 -11.73
C LEU A 75 1.19 -2.55 -10.64
N ILE A 76 1.18 -1.25 -10.92
CA ILE A 76 0.53 -0.27 -10.03
C ILE A 76 -0.98 -0.41 -10.12
N SER A 77 -1.53 -0.55 -11.33
CA SER A 77 -2.96 -0.87 -11.49
C SER A 77 -3.34 -2.16 -10.76
N ARG A 78 -2.43 -3.14 -10.70
CA ARG A 78 -2.67 -4.40 -9.98
C ARG A 78 -2.86 -4.23 -8.47
N ILE A 79 -2.27 -3.20 -7.83
CA ILE A 79 -2.51 -2.90 -6.41
C ILE A 79 -4.01 -2.70 -6.16
N ILE A 80 -4.67 -1.98 -7.06
CA ILE A 80 -6.07 -1.56 -6.97
C ILE A 80 -7.04 -2.71 -7.28
N GLU A 81 -6.59 -3.73 -8.01
CA GLU A 81 -7.39 -4.89 -8.42
C GLU A 81 -7.11 -6.16 -7.58
N GLU A 82 -6.18 -6.08 -6.63
CA GLU A 82 -5.78 -7.23 -5.85
C GLU A 82 -6.62 -7.36 -4.58
N ASN A 83 -7.22 -8.54 -4.40
CA ASN A 83 -8.12 -8.82 -3.29
C ASN A 83 -7.37 -9.20 -2.00
N ASP A 84 -6.20 -9.83 -2.10
CA ASP A 84 -5.42 -10.24 -0.93
C ASP A 84 -4.56 -9.07 -0.41
N TRP A 85 -4.86 -8.60 0.80
CA TRP A 85 -4.17 -7.47 1.42
C TRP A 85 -2.66 -7.70 1.57
N THR A 86 -2.21 -8.95 1.76
CA THR A 86 -0.77 -9.25 1.90
C THR A 86 -0.02 -9.09 0.58
N VAL A 87 -0.72 -9.30 -0.54
CA VAL A 87 -0.18 -9.07 -1.89
C VAL A 87 -0.18 -7.58 -2.19
N ARG A 88 -1.25 -6.84 -1.85
CA ARG A 88 -1.28 -5.37 -1.95
C ARG A 88 -0.14 -4.72 -1.19
N PHE A 89 0.07 -5.11 0.08
CA PHE A 89 1.20 -4.65 0.88
C PHE A 89 2.54 -4.88 0.17
N ALA A 90 2.79 -6.09 -0.33
CA ALA A 90 4.04 -6.42 -1.02
C ALA A 90 4.23 -5.60 -2.30
N LEU A 91 3.15 -5.37 -3.07
CA LEU A 91 3.18 -4.53 -4.27
C LEU A 91 3.47 -3.07 -3.92
N SER A 92 2.78 -2.50 -2.93
CA SER A 92 3.01 -1.11 -2.48
C SER A 92 4.46 -0.88 -2.05
N LYS A 93 5.01 -1.76 -1.19
CA LYS A 93 6.42 -1.64 -0.76
C LYS A 93 7.39 -1.81 -1.92
N SER A 94 7.10 -2.70 -2.86
CA SER A 94 7.96 -2.92 -4.03
C SER A 94 7.95 -1.74 -4.98
N CYS A 95 6.79 -1.10 -5.18
CA CYS A 95 6.67 0.12 -5.97
C CYS A 95 7.52 1.26 -5.40
N VAL A 96 7.42 1.50 -4.08
CA VAL A 96 8.24 2.52 -3.42
C VAL A 96 9.73 2.19 -3.51
N LYS A 97 10.11 0.91 -3.38
CA LYS A 97 11.52 0.52 -3.46
C LYS A 97 12.15 0.80 -4.83
N GLN A 98 11.37 0.69 -5.90
CA GLN A 98 11.84 0.93 -7.27
C GLN A 98 11.71 2.39 -7.71
N MET A 99 10.63 3.06 -7.32
CA MET A 99 10.20 4.33 -7.90
C MET A 99 10.19 5.49 -6.89
N ARG A 100 10.39 5.17 -5.61
CA ARG A 100 10.33 6.12 -4.49
C ARG A 100 9.02 6.90 -4.53
N LYS A 101 9.10 8.23 -4.50
CA LYS A 101 7.93 9.12 -4.51
C LYS A 101 7.05 8.99 -5.75
N GLU A 102 7.62 8.63 -6.91
CA GLU A 102 6.84 8.48 -8.16
C GLU A 102 5.82 7.33 -8.06
N ALA A 103 6.01 6.39 -7.13
CA ALA A 103 5.04 5.33 -6.87
C ALA A 103 3.67 5.88 -6.44
N VAL A 104 3.68 6.95 -5.62
CA VAL A 104 2.46 7.59 -5.10
C VAL A 104 1.69 8.25 -6.24
N ASP A 105 2.37 9.07 -7.06
CA ASP A 105 1.76 9.77 -8.20
C ASP A 105 1.13 8.80 -9.21
N LYS A 106 1.83 7.70 -9.48
CA LYS A 106 1.31 6.68 -10.39
C LYS A 106 0.14 5.90 -9.78
N LEU A 107 0.13 5.64 -8.48
CA LEU A 107 -1.03 5.02 -7.81
C LEU A 107 -2.25 5.95 -7.83
N ILE A 108 -2.06 7.25 -7.59
CA ILE A 108 -3.13 8.26 -7.72
C ILE A 108 -3.69 8.25 -9.15
N SER A 109 -2.81 8.25 -10.15
CA SER A 109 -3.22 8.20 -11.55
C SER A 109 -4.03 6.93 -11.88
N ALA A 110 -3.55 5.76 -11.45
CA ALA A 110 -4.26 4.50 -11.65
C ALA A 110 -5.63 4.47 -10.94
N TYR A 111 -5.72 5.03 -9.74
CA TYR A 111 -6.98 5.15 -9.01
C TYR A 111 -7.97 6.05 -9.74
N ASN A 112 -7.54 7.21 -10.22
CA ASN A 112 -8.40 8.16 -10.95
C ASN A 112 -8.92 7.59 -12.28
N GLU A 113 -8.09 6.82 -12.99
CA GLU A 113 -8.52 6.07 -14.18
C GLU A 113 -9.57 5.01 -13.80
N ARG A 114 -9.39 4.30 -12.68
CA ARG A 114 -10.25 3.18 -12.28
C ARG A 114 -11.58 3.61 -11.66
N ILE A 115 -11.59 4.59 -10.75
CA ILE A 115 -12.77 4.98 -9.94
C ILE A 115 -13.96 5.45 -10.79
N ASN A 116 -13.68 6.01 -11.97
CA ASN A 116 -14.70 6.46 -12.91
C ASN A 116 -15.25 5.33 -13.79
N SER A 117 -14.54 4.20 -13.89
CA SER A 117 -14.90 3.05 -14.73
C SER A 117 -15.65 1.94 -13.98
N VAL A 118 -15.67 1.98 -12.65
CA VAL A 118 -16.33 0.96 -11.82
C VAL A 118 -17.76 1.33 -11.47
N GLU A 119 -18.60 0.32 -11.28
CA GLU A 119 -19.95 0.47 -10.77
C GLU A 119 -19.96 1.16 -9.39
N MET A 120 -21.06 1.86 -9.09
CA MET A 120 -21.20 2.61 -7.83
C MET A 120 -20.98 1.73 -6.59
N SER A 121 -21.48 0.49 -6.63
CA SER A 121 -21.36 -0.52 -5.56
C SER A 121 -19.91 -0.89 -5.24
N LEU A 122 -18.97 -0.69 -6.16
CA LEU A 122 -17.55 -1.03 -5.98
C LEU A 122 -16.70 0.17 -5.57
N LYS A 123 -17.23 1.40 -5.67
CA LYS A 123 -16.46 2.62 -5.39
C LYS A 123 -15.99 2.72 -3.95
N HIS A 124 -16.81 2.27 -2.99
CA HIS A 124 -16.43 2.26 -1.57
C HIS A 124 -15.20 1.37 -1.32
N ASN A 125 -15.28 0.10 -1.73
CA ASN A 125 -14.16 -0.84 -1.61
C ASN A 125 -12.90 -0.32 -2.34
N LEU A 126 -13.07 0.33 -3.49
CA LEU A 126 -11.96 0.92 -4.22
C LEU A 126 -11.26 2.05 -3.45
N LYS A 127 -12.03 2.92 -2.78
CA LYS A 127 -11.52 3.98 -1.91
C LYS A 127 -10.75 3.40 -0.72
N LEU A 128 -11.26 2.32 -0.12
CA LEU A 128 -10.59 1.62 0.99
C LEU A 128 -9.23 1.06 0.54
N ILE A 129 -9.21 0.29 -0.56
CA ILE A 129 -7.99 -0.28 -1.12
C ILE A 129 -6.97 0.82 -1.44
N PHE A 130 -7.43 1.93 -2.03
CA PHE A 130 -6.57 3.05 -2.37
C PHE A 130 -5.95 3.71 -1.12
N ALA A 131 -6.77 4.03 -0.12
CA ALA A 131 -6.29 4.61 1.14
C ALA A 131 -5.33 3.66 1.88
N GLU A 132 -5.67 2.37 1.97
CA GLU A 132 -4.81 1.33 2.57
C GLU A 132 -3.46 1.25 1.86
N SER A 133 -3.48 1.22 0.52
CA SER A 133 -2.27 1.07 -0.29
C SER A 133 -1.34 2.28 -0.18
N LEU A 134 -1.89 3.49 -0.08
CA LEU A 134 -1.13 4.71 0.22
C LEU A 134 -0.47 4.64 1.60
N GLY A 135 -1.18 4.14 2.61
CA GLY A 135 -0.62 3.88 3.94
C GLY A 135 0.57 2.91 3.87
N TYR A 136 0.40 1.78 3.17
CA TYR A 136 1.49 0.80 2.98
C TYR A 136 2.71 1.34 2.26
N MET A 137 2.58 2.42 1.47
CA MET A 137 3.74 3.06 0.84
C MET A 137 4.62 3.79 1.86
N GLU A 138 4.07 4.27 2.99
CA GLU A 138 4.79 5.02 4.04
C GLU A 138 5.53 6.25 3.47
N MET A 139 4.92 6.93 2.50
CA MET A 139 5.49 8.09 1.81
C MET A 139 4.69 9.34 2.18
N LYS A 140 5.38 10.40 2.62
CA LYS A 140 4.74 11.70 2.97
C LYS A 140 3.94 12.30 1.82
N GLU A 141 4.31 12.01 0.58
CA GLU A 141 3.61 12.45 -0.63
C GLU A 141 2.17 11.93 -0.71
N ALA A 142 1.80 10.89 0.07
CA ALA A 142 0.44 10.40 0.18
C ALA A 142 -0.47 11.25 1.08
N GLU A 143 0.10 12.11 1.95
CA GLU A 143 -0.66 12.91 2.91
C GLU A 143 -1.74 13.77 2.24
N PRO A 144 -1.45 14.58 1.19
CA PRO A 144 -2.42 15.55 0.71
C PRO A 144 -3.69 14.90 0.19
N ILE A 145 -3.56 13.77 -0.52
CA ILE A 145 -4.71 13.06 -1.09
C ILE A 145 -5.52 12.35 0.01
N LEU A 146 -4.88 11.78 1.04
CA LEU A 146 -5.57 11.19 2.18
C LEU A 146 -6.38 12.24 2.94
N THR A 147 -5.81 13.43 3.17
CA THR A 147 -6.50 14.55 3.82
C THR A 147 -7.68 15.07 2.98
N VAL A 148 -7.53 15.15 1.66
CA VAL A 148 -8.65 15.52 0.75
C VAL A 148 -9.76 14.48 0.82
N MET A 149 -9.45 13.18 0.74
CA MET A 149 -10.44 12.12 0.86
C MET A 149 -11.22 12.21 2.18
N LEU A 150 -10.54 12.52 3.29
CA LEU A 150 -11.18 12.67 4.59
C LEU A 150 -12.14 13.87 4.64
N ARG A 151 -11.75 15.00 4.03
CA ARG A 151 -12.59 16.21 3.92
C ARG A 151 -13.82 15.97 3.06
N ASP A 152 -13.67 15.23 1.95
CA ASP A 152 -14.76 14.93 1.02
C ASP A 152 -15.87 14.06 1.66
N ILE A 153 -15.50 13.20 2.63
CA ILE A 153 -16.50 12.45 3.44
C ILE A 153 -17.27 13.41 4.36
N GLY A 154 -16.61 14.45 4.85
CA GLY A 154 -17.19 15.49 5.68
C GLY A 154 -17.79 14.96 6.98
N LYS A 155 -19.06 15.29 7.23
CA LYS A 155 -19.82 14.85 8.42
C LYS A 155 -20.63 13.58 8.21
N ASN A 156 -20.49 12.89 7.08
CA ASN A 156 -21.22 11.66 6.83
C ASN A 156 -20.73 10.53 7.75
N ARG A 157 -21.66 9.82 8.40
CA ARG A 157 -21.40 8.79 9.40
C ARG A 157 -22.20 7.52 9.16
N ASP A 158 -22.57 7.26 7.90
CA ASP A 158 -23.01 5.91 7.53
C ASP A 158 -21.85 4.90 7.73
N PRO A 159 -22.15 3.59 7.80
CA PRO A 159 -21.14 2.56 8.06
C PRO A 159 -19.96 2.56 7.07
N GLU A 160 -20.21 2.78 5.78
CA GLU A 160 -19.16 2.82 4.75
C GLU A 160 -18.25 4.04 4.97
N SER A 161 -18.86 5.21 5.22
CA SER A 161 -18.11 6.42 5.56
C SER A 161 -17.25 6.25 6.81
N ILE A 162 -17.76 5.59 7.86
CA ILE A 162 -16.99 5.33 9.09
C ILE A 162 -15.80 4.43 8.81
N GLU A 163 -15.99 3.34 8.07
CA GLU A 163 -14.93 2.41 7.70
C GLU A 163 -13.82 3.13 6.91
N LEU A 164 -14.20 3.95 5.92
CA LEU A 164 -13.25 4.71 5.12
C LEU A 164 -12.50 5.77 5.95
N ILE A 165 -13.19 6.47 6.86
CA ILE A 165 -12.53 7.40 7.80
C ILE A 165 -11.48 6.66 8.63
N ILE A 166 -11.83 5.51 9.22
CA ILE A 166 -10.90 4.72 10.04
C ILE A 166 -9.67 4.32 9.24
N GLN A 167 -9.87 3.85 8.00
CA GLN A 167 -8.77 3.46 7.11
C GLN A 167 -7.87 4.64 6.74
N ILE A 168 -8.44 5.81 6.42
CA ILE A 168 -7.66 7.01 6.09
C ILE A 168 -6.84 7.46 7.29
N LEU A 169 -7.43 7.52 8.48
CA LEU A 169 -6.72 7.90 9.71
C LEU A 169 -5.56 6.94 10.00
N TYR A 170 -5.80 5.64 9.86
CA TYR A 170 -4.75 4.63 9.99
C TYR A 170 -3.61 4.87 8.99
N SER A 171 -3.95 5.10 7.72
CA SER A 171 -2.96 5.36 6.66
C SER A 171 -2.18 6.66 6.87
N LEU A 172 -2.80 7.73 7.39
CA LEU A 172 -2.07 8.95 7.79
C LEU A 172 -1.04 8.66 8.88
N GLY A 173 -1.36 7.76 9.82
CA GLY A 173 -0.42 7.26 10.82
C GLY A 173 0.76 6.48 10.22
N GLU A 174 0.51 5.63 9.21
CA GLU A 174 1.55 4.92 8.45
C GLU A 174 2.47 5.87 7.69
N VAL A 175 1.88 6.89 7.06
CA VAL A 175 2.62 7.94 6.34
C VAL A 175 3.53 8.72 7.29
N GLY A 176 3.08 8.95 8.53
CA GLY A 176 3.94 9.47 9.59
C GLY A 176 4.25 10.97 9.49
N ASP A 177 3.51 11.73 8.68
CA ASP A 177 3.76 13.16 8.47
C ASP A 177 3.24 14.00 9.63
N LYS A 178 4.14 14.78 10.25
CA LYS A 178 3.84 15.65 11.40
C LYS A 178 2.70 16.64 11.11
N SER A 179 2.56 17.12 9.88
CA SER A 179 1.54 18.11 9.50
C SER A 179 0.11 17.61 9.70
N THR A 180 -0.09 16.30 9.80
CA THR A 180 -1.42 15.69 10.00
C THR A 180 -1.87 15.67 11.46
N VAL A 181 -0.99 15.96 12.42
CA VAL A 181 -1.28 15.74 13.84
C VAL A 181 -2.44 16.59 14.33
N GLU A 182 -2.55 17.86 13.93
CA GLU A 182 -3.68 18.73 14.30
C GLU A 182 -5.02 18.17 13.80
N LEU A 183 -5.05 17.68 12.56
CA LEU A 183 -6.21 17.02 11.98
C LEU A 183 -6.57 15.76 12.80
N LEU A 184 -5.59 14.94 13.16
CA LEU A 184 -5.82 13.73 13.95
C LEU A 184 -6.33 14.06 15.36
N ILE A 185 -5.88 15.15 15.99
CA ILE A 185 -6.39 15.61 17.29
C ILE A 185 -7.90 15.86 17.20
N HIS A 186 -8.36 16.54 16.15
CA HIS A 186 -9.79 16.79 15.94
C HIS A 186 -10.60 15.48 15.86
N TYR A 187 -10.08 14.43 15.21
CA TYR A 187 -10.74 13.13 15.12
C TYR A 187 -10.60 12.27 16.40
N SER A 188 -9.62 12.57 17.26
CA SER A 188 -9.48 11.94 18.59
C SER A 188 -10.38 12.58 19.66
N ALA A 189 -10.86 13.80 19.42
CA ALA A 189 -11.69 14.52 20.39
C ALA A 189 -13.05 13.83 20.57
N ASN A 190 -13.55 13.78 21.80
CA ASN A 190 -14.87 13.21 22.08
C ASN A 190 -15.98 14.20 21.64
N ASN A 191 -16.56 13.97 20.47
CA ASN A 191 -17.69 14.76 19.95
C ASN A 191 -18.75 13.89 19.26
N VAL A 192 -19.88 14.51 18.93
CA VAL A 192 -21.05 13.81 18.34
C VAL A 192 -20.77 13.18 16.97
N TYR A 193 -19.67 13.56 16.32
CA TYR A 193 -19.25 13.06 15.01
C TYR A 193 -18.09 12.07 15.08
N THR A 194 -17.62 11.67 16.26
CA THR A 194 -16.51 10.74 16.43
C THR A 194 -16.99 9.49 17.14
N THR A 195 -17.08 8.39 16.40
CA THR A 195 -17.30 7.08 16.99
C THR A 195 -16.04 6.62 17.73
N GLU A 196 -16.17 5.61 18.60
CA GLU A 196 -15.02 5.02 19.28
C GLU A 196 -13.97 4.49 18.30
N GLY A 197 -14.38 3.85 17.20
CA GLY A 197 -13.44 3.37 16.18
C GLY A 197 -12.65 4.50 15.51
N ILE A 198 -13.32 5.62 15.20
CA ILE A 198 -12.66 6.81 14.63
C ILE A 198 -11.64 7.38 15.61
N ARG A 199 -12.05 7.54 16.88
CA ARG A 199 -11.18 8.06 17.94
C ARG A 199 -9.95 7.18 18.14
N ASN A 200 -10.15 5.87 18.30
CA ASN A 200 -9.06 4.92 18.53
C ASN A 200 -8.08 4.88 17.34
N SER A 201 -8.59 4.99 16.10
CA SER A 201 -7.74 5.06 14.90
C SER A 201 -6.92 6.35 14.86
N ALA A 202 -7.53 7.50 15.16
CA ALA A 202 -6.83 8.78 15.22
C ALA A 202 -5.75 8.80 16.32
N GLU A 203 -6.06 8.27 17.51
CA GLU A 203 -5.09 8.16 18.60
C GLU A 203 -3.91 7.24 18.23
N HIS A 204 -4.20 6.10 17.62
CA HIS A 204 -3.18 5.19 17.10
C HIS A 204 -2.27 5.88 16.08
N ALA A 205 -2.85 6.64 15.15
CA ALA A 205 -2.09 7.38 14.14
C ALA A 205 -1.15 8.41 14.77
N ILE A 206 -1.61 9.16 15.77
CA ILE A 206 -0.78 10.12 16.51
C ILE A 206 0.38 9.41 17.22
N ASP A 207 0.11 8.29 17.89
CA ASP A 207 1.16 7.50 18.57
C ASP A 207 2.20 6.97 17.57
N LYS A 208 1.74 6.58 16.37
CA LYS A 208 2.62 6.11 15.31
C LYS A 208 3.52 7.22 14.76
N ILE A 209 2.96 8.41 14.53
CA ILE A 209 3.71 9.61 14.14
C ILE A 209 4.73 10.00 15.22
N ALA A 210 4.34 9.97 16.51
CA ALA A 210 5.27 10.26 17.60
C ALA A 210 6.47 9.30 17.57
N LYS A 211 6.22 7.99 17.37
CA LYS A 211 7.27 6.98 17.25
C LYS A 211 8.15 7.17 16.01
N SER A 212 7.56 7.45 14.84
CA SER A 212 8.32 7.64 13.59
C SER A 212 9.26 8.86 13.67
N LEU A 213 8.81 9.91 14.35
CA LEU A 213 9.58 11.13 14.61
C LEU A 213 10.50 11.06 15.84
N LYS A 214 10.60 9.88 16.48
CA LYS A 214 11.45 9.61 17.65
C LYS A 214 11.12 10.42 18.91
N PHE A 215 9.87 10.84 19.08
CA PHE A 215 9.40 11.36 20.37
C PHE A 215 9.22 10.21 21.37
N SER A 216 9.50 10.45 22.64
CA SER A 216 9.36 9.44 23.70
C SER A 216 7.89 9.12 24.01
N SER A 217 7.00 10.07 23.76
CA SER A 217 5.56 9.91 23.93
C SER A 217 4.75 10.82 22.98
N LYS A 218 3.46 10.53 22.83
CA LYS A 218 2.49 11.45 22.20
C LYS A 218 2.48 12.81 22.89
N LYS A 219 2.64 12.86 24.21
CA LYS A 219 2.66 14.12 24.96
C LYS A 219 3.80 15.03 24.49
N ASP A 220 5.00 14.48 24.31
CA ASP A 220 6.17 15.25 23.86
C ASP A 220 5.98 15.81 22.45
N LEU A 221 5.37 15.03 21.55
CA LEU A 221 5.01 15.48 20.21
C LEU A 221 4.02 16.66 20.27
N LEU A 222 2.98 16.55 21.09
CA LEU A 222 1.96 17.59 21.24
C LEU A 222 2.53 18.87 21.86
N GLU A 223 3.42 18.76 22.84
CA GLU A 223 4.13 19.90 23.42
C GLU A 223 5.05 20.60 22.42
N ALA A 224 5.67 19.84 21.50
CA ALA A 224 6.52 20.39 20.45
C ALA A 224 5.70 21.15 19.39
N ILE A 225 4.52 20.65 19.02
CA ILE A 225 3.63 21.32 18.06
C ILE A 225 3.09 22.64 18.62
N ASN A 226 2.70 22.67 19.90
CA ASN A 226 2.16 23.89 20.53
C ASN A 226 3.19 25.04 20.71
N LYS A 227 4.47 24.80 20.38
CA LYS A 227 5.58 25.77 20.51
C LYS A 227 6.05 26.33 19.16
N GLU A 228 5.60 25.77 18.05
CA GLU A 228 5.88 26.24 16.68
C GLU A 228 4.86 27.29 16.23
#